data_AF-A0A3L7SUZ5-F1
#
_entry.id   AF-A0A3L7SUZ5-F1
#
_cell.length_a   1.000
_cell.length_b   1.000
_cell.length_c   1.000
_cell.angle_alpha   90.00
_cell.angle_beta   90.00
_cell.angle_gamma   90.00
#
_symmetry.space_group_name_H-M   'P 1'
#
loop_
_entity.id
_entity.type
_entity.pdbx_description
1 polymer ?
#
loop_
_entity_poly.entity_id
_entity_poly.type
_entity_poly.pdbx_seq_one_letter_code
_entity_poly.pdbx_strand_id
1 'polypeptide(L)'
;FGCDICQDVCPWNKKSTPANDWNLWRNPELESLDLVELLEMDNATFRAKFKDTPLWRRKRKGILRNACIALGNIGSKEHLEALKKAHLEDEPLIKEAAAWAITNIHKRLGLTPNPEEC
;
A
#
# COMPACT_ATOMS: atom_id res chain seq x y z
N PHE A 1 -6.82 1.97 1.19
CA PHE A 1 -7.20 1.49 2.54
C PHE A 1 -8.71 1.52 2.63
N GLY A 2 -9.34 0.50 3.22
CA GLY A 2 -10.78 0.30 3.02
C GLY A 2 -11.07 -0.29 1.64
N CYS A 3 -12.35 -0.55 1.37
CA CYS A 3 -12.85 -1.06 0.11
C CYS A 3 -14.26 -0.49 -0.06
N ASP A 4 -14.47 0.23 -1.16
CA ASP A 4 -15.76 0.87 -1.46
C ASP A 4 -16.51 0.17 -2.59
N ILE A 5 -16.03 -1.00 -3.06
CA ILE A 5 -16.65 -1.76 -4.16
C ILE A 5 -18.13 -2.03 -3.88
N CYS A 6 -18.51 -2.34 -2.64
CA CYS A 6 -19.92 -2.57 -2.29
C CYS A 6 -20.78 -1.30 -2.40
N GLN A 7 -20.17 -0.12 -2.21
CA GLN A 7 -20.83 1.16 -2.39
C GLN A 7 -20.88 1.55 -3.88
N ASP A 8 -19.81 1.30 -4.64
CA ASP A 8 -19.69 1.62 -6.07
C ASP A 8 -20.72 0.88 -6.92
N VAL A 9 -20.97 -0.39 -6.62
CA VAL A 9 -21.93 -1.23 -7.35
C VAL A 9 -23.38 -1.04 -6.88
N CYS A 10 -23.61 -0.28 -5.81
CA CYS A 10 -24.94 -0.13 -5.21
C CYS A 10 -25.85 0.74 -6.10
N PRO A 11 -27.03 0.24 -6.55
CA PRO A 11 -27.95 1.00 -7.39
C PRO A 11 -28.49 2.28 -6.74
N TRP A 12 -28.52 2.31 -5.40
CA TRP A 12 -28.95 3.46 -4.61
C TRP A 12 -27.87 4.54 -4.55
N ASN A 13 -26.61 4.16 -4.32
CA ASN A 13 -25.49 5.10 -4.27
C ASN A 13 -25.15 5.69 -5.64
N LYS A 14 -25.41 4.97 -6.75
CA LYS A 14 -25.25 5.53 -8.10
C LYS A 14 -26.08 6.80 -8.33
N LYS A 15 -27.17 6.98 -7.57
CA LYS A 15 -28.07 8.14 -7.64
C LYS A 15 -27.78 9.19 -6.57
N SER A 16 -26.85 8.94 -5.64
CA SER A 16 -26.53 9.90 -4.59
C SER A 16 -25.61 10.99 -5.14
N THR A 17 -25.76 12.20 -4.59
CA THR A 17 -24.85 13.32 -4.88
C THR A 17 -23.81 13.39 -3.75
N PRO A 18 -22.51 13.48 -4.06
CA PRO A 18 -21.49 13.69 -3.04
C PRO A 18 -21.79 14.93 -2.20
N ALA A 19 -21.59 14.84 -0.89
CA ALA A 19 -21.71 16.01 -0.02
C ALA A 19 -20.64 17.04 -0.38
N ASN A 20 -21.04 18.29 -0.56
CA ASN A 20 -20.13 19.41 -0.83
C ASN A 20 -19.83 20.17 0.47
N ASP A 21 -19.27 19.46 1.45
CA ASP A 21 -18.86 20.02 2.73
C ASP A 21 -17.32 20.15 2.76
N TRP A 22 -16.84 21.37 3.01
CA TRP A 22 -15.42 21.68 3.09
C TRP A 22 -14.71 20.90 4.22
N ASN A 23 -15.44 20.49 5.27
CA ASN A 23 -14.89 19.67 6.35
C ASN A 23 -14.63 18.22 5.93
N LEU A 24 -15.21 17.78 4.80
CA LEU A 24 -15.02 16.44 4.23
C LEU A 24 -13.99 16.43 3.09
N TRP A 25 -13.30 17.55 2.85
CA TRP A 25 -12.39 17.67 1.73
C TRP A 25 -11.18 16.74 1.92
N ARG A 26 -10.92 15.90 0.90
CA ARG A 26 -9.76 15.02 0.88
C ARG A 26 -8.49 15.85 0.88
N ASN A 27 -7.52 15.50 1.73
CA ASN A 27 -6.16 16.01 1.60
C ASN A 27 -5.58 15.50 0.26
N PRO A 28 -5.28 16.38 -0.72
CA PRO A 28 -4.78 15.97 -2.03
C PRO A 28 -3.50 15.13 -1.95
N GLU A 29 -2.65 15.39 -0.94
CA GLU A 29 -1.41 14.64 -0.71
C GLU A 29 -1.63 13.17 -0.31
N LEU A 30 -2.87 12.80 0.03
CA LEU A 30 -3.27 11.43 0.39
C LEU A 30 -4.13 10.77 -0.70
N GLU A 31 -4.45 11.49 -1.78
CA GLU A 31 -5.29 10.98 -2.87
C GLU A 31 -4.52 10.02 -3.78
N SER A 32 -3.23 10.30 -4.00
CA SER A 32 -2.28 9.40 -4.65
C SER A 32 -1.02 9.31 -3.83
N LEU A 33 -0.75 8.13 -3.27
CA LEU A 33 0.50 7.83 -2.58
C LEU A 33 1.37 6.98 -3.49
N ASP A 34 2.62 7.42 -3.69
CA ASP A 34 3.63 6.55 -4.25
C ASP A 34 3.94 5.42 -3.25
N LEU A 35 3.78 4.18 -3.70
CA LEU A 35 3.93 3.00 -2.85
C LEU A 35 5.40 2.71 -2.54
N VAL A 36 6.33 3.08 -3.41
CA VAL A 36 7.78 2.94 -3.19
C VAL A 36 8.22 3.97 -2.15
N GLU A 37 7.83 5.24 -2.31
CA GLU A 37 8.11 6.28 -1.31
C GLU A 37 7.55 5.88 0.07
N LEU A 38 6.35 5.30 0.09
CA LEU A 38 5.72 4.84 1.32
C LEU A 38 6.54 3.76 2.04
N LEU A 39 7.17 2.83 1.30
CA LEU A 39 8.06 1.82 1.89
C LEU A 39 9.35 2.43 2.45
N GLU A 40 9.83 3.54 1.88
CA GLU A 40 11.05 4.22 2.32
C GLU A 40 10.83 5.20 3.49
N MET A 41 9.57 5.49 3.84
CA MET A 41 9.26 6.38 4.98
C MET A 41 9.66 5.77 6.33
N ASP A 42 10.43 6.54 7.08
CA ASP A 42 10.73 6.26 8.48
C ASP A 42 9.50 6.50 9.40
N ASN A 43 9.64 6.11 10.67
CA ASN A 43 8.56 6.24 11.65
C ASN A 43 8.16 7.70 11.91
N ALA A 44 9.11 8.64 11.89
CA ALA A 44 8.87 10.05 12.17
C ALA A 44 8.05 10.69 11.03
N THR A 45 8.47 10.47 9.79
CA THR A 45 7.79 10.93 8.57
C THR A 45 6.41 10.30 8.45
N PHE A 46 6.30 8.99 8.69
CA PHE A 46 5.00 8.31 8.70
C PHE A 46 4.06 8.92 9.75
N ARG A 47 4.54 9.17 10.96
CA ARG A 47 3.72 9.82 12.01
C ARG A 47 3.31 11.22 11.61
N ALA A 48 4.23 12.04 11.10
CA ALA A 48 3.92 13.40 10.67
C ALA A 48 2.83 13.43 9.60
N LYS A 49 2.90 12.51 8.61
CA LYS A 49 1.98 12.46 7.48
C LYS A 49 0.61 11.86 7.84
N PHE A 50 0.56 10.85 8.71
CA PHE A 50 -0.66 10.05 8.89
C PHE A 50 -1.34 10.18 10.26
N LYS A 51 -0.73 10.80 11.29
CA LYS A 51 -1.26 10.79 12.67
C LYS A 51 -2.71 11.29 12.82
N ASP A 52 -3.10 12.30 12.04
CA ASP A 52 -4.43 12.93 12.10
C ASP A 52 -5.37 12.42 11.00
N THR A 53 -5.07 11.24 10.44
CA THR A 53 -5.83 10.64 9.34
C THR A 53 -6.47 9.31 9.79
N PRO A 54 -7.56 8.86 9.13
CA PRO A 54 -8.12 7.53 9.38
C PRO A 54 -7.12 6.38 9.19
N LEU A 55 -6.07 6.59 8.38
CA LEU A 55 -5.01 5.61 8.11
C LEU A 55 -4.18 5.30 9.36
N TRP A 56 -4.09 6.22 10.32
CA TRP A 56 -3.34 6.02 11.57
C TRP A 56 -3.75 4.76 12.32
N ARG A 57 -5.05 4.41 12.28
CA ARG A 57 -5.62 3.23 12.96
C ARG A 57 -5.02 1.91 12.50
N ARG A 58 -4.53 1.83 11.26
CA ARG A 58 -3.86 0.63 10.74
C ARG A 58 -2.40 0.50 11.15
N LYS A 59 -1.81 1.59 11.66
CA LYS A 59 -0.39 1.73 12.00
C LYS A 59 0.53 1.53 10.78
N ARG A 60 1.79 1.97 10.89
CA ARG A 60 2.80 1.87 9.82
C ARG A 60 2.87 0.47 9.23
N LYS A 61 3.06 -0.55 10.07
CA LYS A 61 3.16 -1.94 9.61
C LYS A 61 1.98 -2.44 8.79
N GLY A 62 0.76 -2.04 9.13
CA GLY A 62 -0.44 -2.44 8.38
C GLY A 62 -0.52 -1.75 7.01
N ILE A 63 -0.06 -0.50 6.93
CA ILE A 63 0.01 0.26 5.69
C ILE A 63 1.13 -0.28 4.78
N LEU A 64 2.33 -0.51 5.32
CA LEU A 64 3.46 -1.02 4.54
C LEU A 64 3.22 -2.43 4.02
N ARG A 65 2.64 -3.31 4.85
CA ARG A 65 2.19 -4.63 4.38
C ARG A 65 1.23 -4.53 3.20
N ASN A 66 0.26 -3.60 3.26
CA ASN A 66 -0.67 -3.40 2.15
C ASN A 66 0.03 -2.85 0.91
N ALA A 67 1.02 -1.97 1.08
CA ALA A 67 1.85 -1.45 -0.02
C ALA A 67 2.63 -2.58 -0.70
N CYS A 68 3.28 -3.48 0.05
CA CYS A 68 3.95 -4.66 -0.51
C CYS A 68 2.97 -5.51 -1.34
N ILE A 69 1.78 -5.80 -0.80
CA ILE A 69 0.76 -6.59 -1.51
C ILE A 69 0.33 -5.90 -2.81
N ALA A 70 0.08 -4.59 -2.76
CA ALA A 70 -0.31 -3.81 -3.92
C ALA A 70 0.79 -3.79 -5.00
N LEU A 71 2.05 -3.58 -4.63
CA LEU A 71 3.21 -3.63 -5.54
C LEU A 71 3.37 -5.02 -6.18
N GLY A 72 3.20 -6.08 -5.38
CA GLY A 72 3.21 -7.46 -5.87
C GLY A 72 2.08 -7.75 -6.86
N ASN A 73 0.88 -7.18 -6.64
CA ASN A 73 -0.24 -7.28 -7.58
C ASN A 73 0.00 -6.51 -8.89
N ILE A 74 0.63 -5.33 -8.82
CA ILE A 74 1.03 -4.56 -10.00
C ILE A 74 2.01 -5.38 -10.84
N GLY A 75 3.01 -6.00 -10.22
CA GLY A 75 3.88 -6.96 -10.92
C GLY A 75 5.02 -6.33 -11.73
N SER A 76 5.38 -5.06 -11.49
CA SER A 76 6.48 -4.38 -12.21
C SER A 76 7.84 -4.72 -11.60
N LYS A 77 8.84 -4.93 -12.47
CA LYS A 77 10.25 -5.15 -12.07
C LYS A 77 10.86 -3.95 -11.35
N GLU A 78 10.34 -2.75 -11.59
CA GLU A 78 10.85 -1.50 -11.01
C GLU A 78 10.67 -1.44 -9.48
N HIS A 79 9.74 -2.23 -8.94
CA HIS A 79 9.45 -2.28 -7.51
C HIS A 79 10.34 -3.26 -6.73
N LEU A 80 11.13 -4.09 -7.40
CA LEU A 80 11.89 -5.17 -6.77
C LEU A 80 12.89 -4.63 -5.74
N GLU A 81 13.60 -3.56 -6.04
CA GLU A 81 14.59 -2.99 -5.13
C GLU A 81 13.95 -2.43 -3.85
N ALA A 82 12.82 -1.75 -3.96
CA ALA A 82 12.08 -1.26 -2.80
C ALA A 82 11.55 -2.41 -1.93
N LEU A 83 11.05 -3.48 -2.56
CA LEU A 83 10.57 -4.67 -1.85
C LEU A 83 11.71 -5.45 -1.18
N LYS A 84 12.89 -5.55 -1.82
CA LYS A 84 14.08 -6.15 -1.20
C LYS A 84 14.49 -5.41 0.07
N LYS A 85 14.51 -4.07 0.04
CA LYS A 85 14.75 -3.26 1.25
C LYS A 85 13.69 -3.54 2.33
N ALA A 86 12.41 -3.59 1.95
CA ALA A 86 11.32 -3.88 2.89
C ALA A 86 11.40 -5.30 3.48
N HIS A 87 12.00 -6.27 2.78
CA HIS A 87 12.25 -7.61 3.29
C HIS A 87 13.35 -7.67 4.39
N LEU A 88 14.19 -6.64 4.48
CA LEU A 88 15.22 -6.51 5.50
C LEU A 88 14.72 -5.85 6.80
N GLU A 89 13.47 -5.38 6.85
CA GLU A 89 12.87 -4.82 8.07
C GLU A 89 12.68 -5.91 9.15
N ASP A 90 12.84 -5.51 10.41
CA ASP A 90 12.71 -6.42 11.56
C ASP A 90 11.24 -6.84 11.82
N GLU A 91 10.26 -6.05 11.35
CA GLU A 91 8.84 -6.37 11.56
C GLU A 91 8.40 -7.53 10.66
N PRO A 92 8.03 -8.70 11.23
CA PRO A 92 7.77 -9.92 10.45
C PRO A 92 6.67 -9.74 9.41
N LEU A 93 5.63 -8.97 9.74
CA LEU A 93 4.49 -8.74 8.85
C LEU A 93 4.90 -8.00 7.55
N ILE A 94 5.88 -7.10 7.62
CA ILE A 94 6.37 -6.37 6.45
C ILE A 94 7.27 -7.30 5.64
N LYS A 95 8.19 -8.00 6.34
CA LYS A 95 9.13 -8.94 5.76
C LYS A 95 8.47 -10.04 4.92
N GLU A 96 7.46 -10.70 5.50
CA GLU A 96 6.70 -11.77 4.82
C GLU A 96 5.92 -11.25 3.61
N ALA A 97 5.31 -10.06 3.73
CA ALA A 97 4.56 -9.45 2.64
C ALA A 97 5.48 -9.02 1.48
N ALA A 98 6.69 -8.54 1.79
CA ALA A 98 7.70 -8.20 0.80
C ALA A 98 8.20 -9.45 0.05
N ALA A 99 8.52 -10.54 0.77
CA ALA A 99 8.90 -11.83 0.18
C ALA A 99 7.84 -12.36 -0.79
N TRP A 100 6.57 -12.34 -0.35
CA TRP A 100 5.45 -12.72 -1.20
C TRP A 100 5.36 -11.87 -2.46
N ALA A 101 5.53 -10.54 -2.33
CA ALA A 101 5.44 -9.61 -3.45
C ALA A 101 6.56 -9.84 -4.48
N ILE A 102 7.80 -10.05 -4.02
CA ILE A 102 8.96 -10.38 -4.87
C ILE A 102 8.69 -11.67 -5.64
N THR A 103 8.26 -12.72 -4.94
CA THR A 103 7.93 -14.02 -5.54
C THR A 103 6.82 -13.88 -6.60
N ASN A 104 5.79 -13.09 -6.30
CA ASN A 104 4.67 -12.88 -7.22
C ASN A 104 5.09 -12.08 -8.47
N ILE A 105 5.94 -11.07 -8.32
CA ILE A 105 6.50 -10.32 -9.46
C ILE A 105 7.30 -11.26 -10.37
N HIS A 106 8.22 -12.06 -9.82
CA HIS A 106 8.98 -13.03 -10.60
C HIS A 106 8.07 -13.99 -11.37
N LYS A 107 7.07 -14.56 -10.70
CA LYS A 107 6.07 -15.44 -11.33
C LYS A 107 5.33 -14.75 -12.49
N ARG A 108 4.92 -13.49 -12.32
CA ARG A 108 4.23 -12.72 -13.37
C ARG A 108 5.13 -12.38 -14.56
N LEU A 109 6.43 -12.20 -14.32
CA LEU A 109 7.43 -11.95 -15.35
C LEU A 109 7.95 -13.24 -16.01
N GLY A 110 7.51 -14.42 -15.56
CA GLY A 110 8.02 -15.71 -16.07
C GLY A 110 9.45 -16.00 -15.64
N LEU A 111 9.94 -15.36 -14.59
CA LEU A 111 11.27 -15.56 -14.02
C LEU A 111 11.21 -16.61 -12.90
N THR A 112 12.22 -17.47 -12.82
CA THR A 112 12.42 -18.33 -11.65
C THR A 112 12.92 -17.47 -10.49
N PRO A 113 12.24 -17.43 -9.33
CA PRO A 113 12.72 -16.67 -8.18
C PRO A 113 14.07 -17.24 -7.70
N ASN A 114 15.05 -16.37 -7.45
CA ASN A 114 16.28 -16.78 -6.76
C ASN A 114 15.95 -17.07 -5.28
N PRO A 115 16.33 -18.23 -4.71
CA PRO A 115 16.10 -18.54 -3.30
C PRO A 115 16.64 -17.51 -2.32
N GLU A 116 17.65 -16.73 -2.70
CA GLU A 116 18.23 -15.66 -1.86
C GLU A 116 17.39 -14.37 -1.86
N GLU A 117 16.39 -14.25 -2.73
CA GLU A 117 15.50 -13.07 -2.85
C GLU A 117 14.11 -13.29 -2.22
N CYS A 118 13.85 -14.48 -1.64
CA CYS A 118 12.57 -14.91 -1.08
C CYS A 118 12.60 -15.07 0.45
#